data_AF-A0A0G1U3D5-F1
#
_entry.id   AF-A0A0G1U3D5-F1
#
_cell.length_a   1.000
_cell.length_b   1.000
_cell.length_c   1.000
_cell.angle_alpha   90.00
_cell.angle_beta   90.00
_cell.angle_gamma   90.00
#
_symmetry.space_group_name_H-M   'P 1'
#
loop_
_entity.id
_entity.type
_entity.pdbx_description
1 polymer ?
#
loop_
_entity_poly.entity_id
_entity_poly.type
_entity_poly.pdbx_seq_one_letter_code
_entity_poly.pdbx_strand_id
1 'polypeptide(L)'
;MSILNTFFGDTSARELKRFAHVVDEINALEGEYGKKSQDEMRAEIQKYREQACALEHESQKEYLSEILPRIFAMVREASKRTLKKRHFDVQLIGGMVLHDGKIAEMRTGEGKTLVATLPASLNALVGRGAHVVTVNDYLARRDTVWMGEVYHFLGLTVGCINHEASYIYDPHFKEGSKEDKMRDELGSFKVVQEFLRPCNRQEAYAADITYGTNNEYGFDWLRDNLEISLDGMRQRYHYFVVVDEVDSILIDEARTPLIISAPDDEAADLYKVFAQIAPRLKKDLDYTIDEKHRAVLVNDEGISKVEKLLGVPDIYSDKGVRYVRHLEQALRAEALFQKDRHYVVKDDQIVIVDEFTGRLMPGRRWSEGLHQAIEAKEGVMIQKESRTLATITFQNYFRMYEKLSGMTGTAKTSEEEFQKVYNLDVIVVPTHMPMIRKDHSDRVYQTEKGKFIAVAREVKARYQKGQPVLLGTSSIEKNEILSEYLKREGVPHNVLNAKNHEREAEIVAQAGRKGAVTLATNIAGRGVDIIFGGNPPDEKGAEVVREAGFCAFLLPNVSRILWGGWVCRRMNPLRQNLFRNQ
;
A
#
# COMPACT_ATOMS: atom_id res chain seq x y z
N MET A 1 -27.14 -7.00 22.15
CA MET A 1 -25.69 -6.79 22.41
C MET A 1 -25.21 -7.16 23.83
N SER A 2 -26.07 -7.54 24.80
CA SER A 2 -25.60 -7.75 26.20
C SER A 2 -25.16 -9.17 26.57
N ILE A 3 -25.67 -10.23 25.92
CA ILE A 3 -25.45 -11.61 26.37
C ILE A 3 -24.17 -12.23 25.77
N LEU A 4 -23.81 -11.86 24.53
CA LEU A 4 -22.58 -12.32 23.86
C LEU A 4 -21.29 -11.81 24.53
N ASN A 5 -21.27 -10.54 24.98
CA ASN A 5 -20.13 -9.95 25.72
C ASN A 5 -19.90 -10.55 27.11
N THR A 6 -20.88 -11.30 27.64
CA THR A 6 -20.79 -11.91 28.98
C THR A 6 -20.22 -13.33 28.90
N PHE A 7 -20.40 -14.02 27.76
CA PHE A 7 -19.87 -15.38 27.52
C PHE A 7 -18.51 -15.38 26.82
N PHE A 8 -18.29 -14.45 25.88
CA PHE A 8 -16.99 -14.16 25.31
C PHE A 8 -16.47 -12.91 26.01
N GLY A 9 -15.78 -13.08 27.14
CA GLY A 9 -15.11 -11.96 27.80
C GLY A 9 -14.29 -11.17 26.78
N ASP A 10 -14.24 -9.84 26.93
CA ASP A 10 -13.59 -8.94 25.97
C ASP A 10 -12.18 -9.47 25.61
N THR A 11 -12.04 -10.02 24.40
CA THR A 11 -10.79 -10.63 23.90
C THR A 11 -9.64 -9.66 24.07
N SER A 12 -9.88 -8.36 23.87
CA SER A 12 -8.88 -7.31 24.10
C SER A 12 -8.45 -7.27 25.56
N ALA A 13 -9.37 -7.28 26.52
CA ALA A 13 -9.03 -7.22 27.94
C ALA A 13 -8.20 -8.42 28.42
N ARG A 14 -8.46 -9.63 27.91
CA ARG A 14 -7.68 -10.83 28.24
C ARG A 14 -6.25 -10.73 27.71
N GLU A 15 -6.10 -10.30 26.46
CA GLU A 15 -4.80 -10.12 25.80
C GLU A 15 -3.97 -9.02 26.50
N LEU A 16 -4.60 -7.89 26.83
CA LEU A 16 -3.95 -6.78 27.53
C LEU A 16 -3.40 -7.19 28.89
N LYS A 17 -4.13 -8.03 29.65
CA LYS A 17 -3.62 -8.55 30.94
C LYS A 17 -2.38 -9.43 30.76
N ARG A 18 -2.37 -10.27 29.73
CA ARG A 18 -1.21 -11.11 29.40
C ARG A 18 0.00 -10.25 29.03
N PHE A 19 -0.20 -9.24 28.19
CA PHE A 19 0.86 -8.33 27.77
C PHE A 19 1.38 -7.43 28.89
N ALA A 20 0.55 -7.07 29.87
CA ALA A 20 0.99 -6.25 31.01
C ALA A 20 2.15 -6.89 31.78
N HIS A 21 2.10 -8.21 32.04
CA HIS A 21 3.20 -8.92 32.70
C HIS A 21 4.50 -8.84 31.90
N VAL A 22 4.41 -9.02 30.58
CA VAL A 22 5.57 -8.96 29.68
C VAL A 22 6.12 -7.53 29.60
N VAL A 23 5.27 -6.50 29.64
CA VAL A 23 5.71 -5.11 29.74
C VAL A 23 6.53 -4.87 31.01
N ASP A 24 6.11 -5.43 32.15
CA ASP A 24 6.86 -5.30 33.40
C ASP A 24 8.24 -5.96 33.31
N GLU A 25 8.35 -7.12 32.66
CA GLU A 25 9.63 -7.78 32.37
C GLU A 25 10.53 -6.90 31.47
N ILE A 26 9.99 -6.36 30.38
CA ILE A 26 10.73 -5.45 29.48
C ILE A 26 11.19 -4.20 30.23
N ASN A 27 10.36 -3.65 31.10
CA ASN A 27 10.68 -2.48 31.93
C ASN A 27 11.80 -2.78 32.93
N ALA A 28 11.82 -3.97 33.53
CA ALA A 28 12.88 -4.40 34.45
C ALA A 28 14.25 -4.50 33.75
N LEU A 29 14.27 -4.88 32.47
CA LEU A 29 15.49 -5.00 31.67
C LEU A 29 16.09 -3.65 31.23
N GLU A 30 15.36 -2.54 31.34
CA GLU A 30 15.84 -1.21 30.89
C GLU A 30 17.14 -0.79 31.60
N GLY A 31 17.27 -1.09 32.90
CA GLY A 31 18.47 -0.76 33.67
C GLY A 31 19.71 -1.57 33.30
N GLU A 32 19.52 -2.78 32.76
CA GLU A 32 20.60 -3.64 32.27
C GLU A 32 21.10 -3.17 30.91
N TYR A 33 20.21 -3.11 29.92
CA TYR A 33 20.57 -2.71 28.55
C TYR A 33 21.02 -1.24 28.47
N GLY A 34 20.55 -0.39 29.38
CA GLY A 34 21.05 0.98 29.55
C GLY A 34 22.56 1.07 29.86
N LYS A 35 23.17 0.00 30.40
CA LYS A 35 24.61 -0.07 30.72
C LYS A 35 25.43 -0.77 29.64
N LYS A 36 24.80 -1.61 28.82
CA LYS A 36 25.47 -2.34 27.74
C LYS A 36 25.91 -1.39 26.62
N SER A 37 27.06 -1.68 26.03
CA SER A 37 27.57 -1.03 24.83
C SER A 37 26.80 -1.49 23.59
N GLN A 38 27.00 -0.79 22.47
CA GLN A 38 26.40 -1.16 21.19
C GLN A 38 26.91 -2.53 20.70
N ASP A 39 28.21 -2.80 20.83
CA ASP A 39 28.81 -4.04 20.37
C ASP A 39 28.35 -5.25 21.19
N GLU A 40 28.15 -5.08 22.50
CA GLU A 40 27.57 -6.12 23.36
C GLU A 40 26.13 -6.47 22.94
N MET A 41 25.29 -5.47 22.65
CA MET A 41 23.94 -5.71 22.15
C MET A 41 23.93 -6.37 20.76
N ARG A 42 24.83 -5.96 19.86
CA ARG A 42 24.99 -6.60 18.54
C ARG A 42 25.39 -8.07 18.67
N ALA A 43 26.34 -8.38 19.54
CA ALA A 43 26.76 -9.75 19.80
C ALA A 43 25.63 -10.61 20.36
N GLU A 44 24.80 -10.04 21.24
CA GLU A 44 23.62 -10.70 21.81
C GLU A 44 22.54 -10.97 20.74
N ILE A 45 22.25 -9.99 19.87
CA ILE A 45 21.36 -10.17 18.71
C ILE A 45 21.86 -11.28 17.79
N GLN A 46 23.15 -11.28 17.46
CA GLN A 46 23.76 -12.30 16.61
C GLN A 46 23.64 -13.70 17.22
N LYS A 47 23.89 -13.85 18.52
CA LYS A 47 23.69 -15.11 19.24
C LYS A 47 22.25 -15.59 19.15
N TYR A 48 21.28 -14.70 19.40
CA TYR A 48 19.87 -15.08 19.32
C TYR A 48 19.43 -15.46 17.91
N ARG A 49 19.98 -14.80 16.89
CA ARG A 49 19.78 -15.13 15.47
C ARG A 49 20.33 -16.51 15.13
N GLU A 50 21.57 -16.81 15.49
CA GLU A 50 22.18 -18.13 15.24
C GLU A 50 21.37 -19.27 15.86
N GLN A 51 20.89 -19.06 17.10
CA GLN A 51 20.02 -19.99 17.77
C GLN A 51 18.65 -20.13 17.08
N ALA A 52 18.01 -19.03 16.67
CA ALA A 52 16.73 -19.06 15.97
C ALA A 52 16.82 -19.80 14.62
N CYS A 53 17.86 -19.52 13.84
CA CYS A 53 18.10 -20.14 12.54
C CYS A 53 18.39 -21.65 12.64
N ALA A 54 18.97 -22.11 13.75
CA ALA A 54 19.29 -23.52 13.98
C ALA A 54 18.08 -24.35 14.44
N LEU A 55 17.00 -23.70 14.88
CA LEU A 55 15.78 -24.37 15.35
C LEU A 55 14.87 -24.80 14.19
N GLU A 56 14.19 -25.93 14.38
CA GLU A 56 13.08 -26.33 13.53
C GLU A 56 11.92 -25.33 13.60
N HIS A 57 11.13 -25.27 12.53
CA HIS A 57 10.08 -24.27 12.34
C HIS A 57 9.06 -24.23 13.48
N GLU A 58 8.63 -25.38 14.01
CA GLU A 58 7.66 -25.46 15.10
C GLU A 58 8.20 -24.84 16.41
N SER A 59 9.48 -25.07 16.70
CA SER A 59 10.17 -24.60 17.91
C SER A 59 10.55 -23.12 17.84
N GLN A 60 10.62 -22.52 16.64
CA GLN A 60 10.94 -21.09 16.48
C GLN A 60 9.93 -20.20 17.20
N LYS A 61 8.65 -20.57 17.21
CA LYS A 61 7.60 -19.76 17.85
C LYS A 61 7.76 -19.65 19.36
N GLU A 62 8.05 -20.77 20.03
CA GLU A 62 8.27 -20.82 21.47
C GLU A 62 9.53 -20.04 21.84
N TYR A 63 10.59 -20.25 21.08
CA TYR A 63 11.85 -19.55 21.28
C TYR A 63 11.74 -18.03 21.09
N LEU A 64 11.06 -17.56 20.03
CA LEU A 64 10.81 -16.14 19.83
C LEU A 64 10.01 -15.52 20.99
N SER A 65 9.07 -16.28 21.57
CA SER A 65 8.29 -15.83 22.73
C SER A 65 9.17 -15.71 23.99
N GLU A 66 10.13 -16.62 24.19
CA GLU A 66 11.08 -16.60 25.31
C GLU A 66 12.04 -15.39 25.24
N ILE A 67 12.56 -15.09 24.05
CA ILE A 67 13.52 -13.99 23.87
C ILE A 67 12.84 -12.62 23.70
N LEU A 68 11.52 -12.58 23.44
CA LEU A 68 10.77 -11.36 23.17
C LEU A 68 11.06 -10.22 24.16
N PRO A 69 11.04 -10.42 25.50
CA PRO A 69 11.28 -9.33 26.43
C PRO A 69 12.65 -8.68 26.26
N ARG A 70 13.67 -9.50 25.98
CA ARG A 70 15.07 -9.07 25.77
C ARG A 70 15.24 -8.32 24.46
N ILE A 71 14.68 -8.86 23.37
CA ILE A 71 14.73 -8.19 22.07
C ILE A 71 14.00 -6.84 22.12
N PHE A 72 12.80 -6.79 22.73
CA PHE A 72 12.05 -5.54 22.84
C PHE A 72 12.77 -4.50 23.70
N ALA A 73 13.44 -4.91 24.77
CA ALA A 73 14.27 -4.03 25.59
C ALA A 73 15.47 -3.47 24.79
N MET A 74 16.16 -4.30 24.01
CA MET A 74 17.26 -3.86 23.13
C MET A 74 16.78 -2.88 22.05
N VAL A 75 15.66 -3.16 21.39
CA VAL A 75 15.07 -2.26 20.38
C VAL A 75 14.67 -0.91 20.99
N ARG A 76 14.08 -0.93 22.20
CA ARG A 76 13.77 0.29 22.96
C ARG A 76 15.02 1.10 23.27
N GLU A 77 16.08 0.45 23.74
CA GLU A 77 17.34 1.13 24.08
C GLU A 77 18.04 1.69 22.83
N ALA A 78 18.04 0.94 21.72
CA ALA A 78 18.51 1.39 20.42
C ALA A 78 17.77 2.67 19.98
N SER A 79 16.43 2.66 19.97
CA SER A 79 15.61 3.83 19.63
C SER A 79 15.83 5.02 20.57
N LYS A 80 16.05 4.77 21.86
CA LYS A 80 16.36 5.83 22.84
C LYS A 80 17.73 6.47 22.55
N ARG A 81 18.73 5.69 22.13
CA ARG A 81 20.08 6.18 21.85
C ARG A 81 20.19 6.90 20.51
N THR A 82 19.60 6.33 19.45
CA THR A 82 19.65 6.89 18.10
C THR A 82 18.62 8.00 17.92
N LEU A 83 17.34 7.68 18.04
CA LEU A 83 16.23 8.59 17.74
C LEU A 83 15.79 9.48 18.90
N LYS A 84 16.37 9.29 20.10
CA LYS A 84 15.94 9.93 21.36
C LYS A 84 14.46 9.66 21.69
N LYS A 85 13.94 8.51 21.26
CA LYS A 85 12.56 8.09 21.51
C LYS A 85 12.56 6.78 22.29
N ARG A 86 12.15 6.84 23.55
CA ARG A 86 11.88 5.63 24.35
C ARG A 86 10.47 5.16 24.04
N HIS A 87 10.28 3.87 23.74
CA HIS A 87 8.96 3.29 23.58
C HIS A 87 8.10 3.45 24.84
N PHE A 88 6.85 3.83 24.67
CA PHE A 88 5.83 3.79 25.72
C PHE A 88 5.30 2.37 25.91
N ASP A 89 4.67 2.10 27.05
CA ASP A 89 4.16 0.76 27.36
C ASP A 89 3.06 0.33 26.38
N VAL A 90 2.20 1.26 25.95
CA VAL A 90 1.18 1.01 24.91
C VAL A 90 1.83 0.63 23.56
N GLN A 91 3.02 1.14 23.27
CA GLN A 91 3.75 0.79 22.05
C GLN A 91 4.36 -0.61 22.13
N LEU A 92 4.83 -1.03 23.32
CA LEU A 92 5.24 -2.42 23.54
C LEU A 92 4.08 -3.39 23.35
N ILE A 93 2.90 -3.04 23.90
CA ILE A 93 1.68 -3.82 23.72
C ILE A 93 1.34 -3.95 22.23
N GLY A 94 1.35 -2.84 21.49
CA GLY A 94 1.14 -2.86 20.03
C GLY A 94 2.14 -3.78 19.32
N GLY A 95 3.42 -3.74 19.70
CA GLY A 95 4.45 -4.61 19.13
C GLY A 95 4.21 -6.10 19.39
N MET A 96 3.72 -6.46 20.57
CA MET A 96 3.36 -7.84 20.91
C MET A 96 2.11 -8.31 20.17
N VAL A 97 1.10 -7.44 20.01
CA VAL A 97 -0.10 -7.73 19.19
C VAL A 97 0.30 -8.04 17.74
N LEU A 98 1.20 -7.24 17.16
CA LEU A 98 1.71 -7.49 15.81
C LEU A 98 2.51 -8.80 15.73
N HIS A 99 3.39 -9.07 16.70
CA HIS A 99 4.13 -10.33 16.75
C HIS A 99 3.23 -11.56 16.82
N ASP A 100 2.05 -11.44 17.42
CA ASP A 100 1.06 -12.52 17.52
C ASP A 100 0.25 -12.75 16.24
N GLY A 101 0.48 -11.98 15.16
CA GLY A 101 -0.28 -12.11 13.92
C GLY A 101 -1.69 -11.54 14.02
N LYS A 102 -1.86 -10.43 14.74
CA LYS A 102 -3.15 -9.75 14.95
C LYS A 102 -3.10 -8.31 14.45
N ILE A 103 -4.24 -7.64 14.50
CA ILE A 103 -4.34 -6.21 14.21
C ILE A 103 -4.25 -5.39 15.49
N ALA A 104 -3.27 -4.50 15.56
CA ALA A 104 -3.15 -3.51 16.63
C ALA A 104 -3.92 -2.23 16.26
N GLU A 105 -5.08 -2.00 16.89
CA GLU A 105 -5.76 -0.71 16.76
C GLU A 105 -5.07 0.33 17.66
N MET A 106 -4.30 1.22 17.03
CA MET A 106 -3.58 2.33 17.67
C MET A 106 -3.91 3.64 16.95
N ARG A 107 -4.38 4.64 17.71
CA ARG A 107 -4.71 5.97 17.19
C ARG A 107 -3.49 6.60 16.49
N THR A 108 -3.71 7.45 15.48
CA THR A 108 -2.60 8.10 14.76
C THR A 108 -1.85 9.03 15.69
N GLY A 109 -0.53 9.11 15.56
CA GLY A 109 0.32 9.84 16.51
C GLY A 109 0.76 9.03 17.75
N GLU A 110 0.18 7.84 18.01
CA GLU A 110 0.68 6.89 19.03
C GLU A 110 2.03 6.24 18.64
N GLY A 111 2.55 6.53 17.44
CA GLY A 111 3.88 6.12 16.99
C GLY A 111 3.94 4.74 16.34
N LYS A 112 2.95 4.40 15.49
CA LYS A 112 2.86 3.14 14.72
C LYS A 112 4.16 2.74 14.02
N THR A 113 4.81 3.66 13.32
CA THR A 113 6.12 3.42 12.67
C THR A 113 7.17 2.89 13.65
N LEU A 114 7.25 3.49 14.86
CA LEU A 114 8.18 3.04 15.90
C LEU A 114 7.75 1.73 16.57
N VAL A 115 6.45 1.43 16.59
CA VAL A 115 5.92 0.16 17.10
C VAL A 115 6.35 -1.00 16.20
N ALA A 116 6.31 -0.83 14.88
CA ALA A 116 6.68 -1.87 13.92
C ALA A 116 8.14 -2.33 14.03
N THR A 117 9.04 -1.51 14.59
CA THR A 117 10.45 -1.93 14.79
C THR A 117 10.58 -3.10 15.75
N LEU A 118 9.72 -3.18 16.76
CA LEU A 118 9.75 -4.23 17.79
C LEU A 118 9.52 -5.63 17.18
N PRO A 119 8.37 -5.93 16.54
CA PRO A 119 8.12 -7.24 15.97
C PRO A 119 8.96 -7.49 14.72
N ALA A 120 9.30 -6.46 13.92
CA ALA A 120 10.15 -6.64 12.75
C ALA A 120 11.55 -7.13 13.14
N SER A 121 12.18 -6.50 14.14
CA SER A 121 13.49 -6.93 14.65
C SER A 121 13.46 -8.35 15.23
N LEU A 122 12.41 -8.70 15.99
CA LEU A 122 12.29 -10.02 16.60
C LEU A 122 12.08 -11.13 15.55
N ASN A 123 11.12 -10.97 14.65
CA ASN A 123 10.82 -12.00 13.65
C ASN A 123 11.92 -12.10 12.57
N ALA A 124 12.67 -11.03 12.31
CA ALA A 124 13.81 -11.06 11.38
C ALA A 124 14.95 -11.98 11.85
N LEU A 125 15.06 -12.27 13.15
CA LEU A 125 16.10 -13.17 13.70
C LEU A 125 16.01 -14.61 13.17
N VAL A 126 14.86 -15.01 12.64
CA VAL A 126 14.67 -16.33 12.00
C VAL A 126 15.40 -16.43 10.65
N GLY A 127 15.86 -15.31 10.09
CA GLY A 127 16.61 -15.29 8.82
C GLY A 127 15.76 -15.50 7.57
N ARG A 128 14.43 -15.50 7.70
CA ARG A 128 13.47 -15.59 6.57
C ARG A 128 12.98 -14.23 6.06
N GLY A 129 13.46 -13.14 6.67
CA GLY A 129 13.05 -11.77 6.37
C GLY A 129 11.74 -11.36 7.06
N ALA A 130 11.62 -10.06 7.34
CA ALA A 130 10.39 -9.43 7.81
C ALA A 130 9.99 -8.29 6.86
N HIS A 131 8.74 -8.29 6.41
CA HIS A 131 8.24 -7.27 5.49
C HIS A 131 7.43 -6.21 6.24
N VAL A 132 7.66 -4.94 5.94
CA VAL A 132 6.87 -3.81 6.46
C VAL A 132 6.23 -3.10 5.27
N VAL A 133 4.92 -3.22 5.18
CA VAL A 133 4.13 -2.70 4.07
C VAL A 133 3.54 -1.36 4.45
N THR A 134 3.72 -0.36 3.58
CA THR A 134 3.18 0.99 3.71
C THR A 134 2.31 1.32 2.49
N VAL A 135 1.58 2.44 2.55
CA VAL A 135 0.62 2.84 1.51
C VAL A 135 1.25 3.55 0.30
N ASN A 136 2.50 4.04 0.40
CA ASN A 136 3.16 4.71 -0.72
C ASN A 136 4.69 4.72 -0.59
N ASP A 137 5.34 4.97 -1.72
CA ASP A 137 6.80 4.91 -1.85
C ASP A 137 7.55 5.92 -0.96
N TYR A 138 6.97 7.10 -0.73
CA TYR A 138 7.57 8.10 0.15
C TYR A 138 7.63 7.62 1.60
N LEU A 139 6.54 7.04 2.12
CA LEU A 139 6.51 6.49 3.47
C LEU A 139 7.47 5.31 3.61
N ALA A 140 7.53 4.43 2.60
CA ALA A 140 8.50 3.33 2.58
C ALA A 140 9.94 3.85 2.71
N ARG A 141 10.34 4.85 1.91
CA ARG A 141 11.70 5.44 2.00
C ARG A 141 11.94 6.13 3.32
N ARG A 142 11.01 7.00 3.74
CA ARG A 142 11.10 7.77 4.99
C ARG A 142 11.27 6.83 6.18
N ASP A 143 10.44 5.80 6.27
CA ASP A 143 10.44 4.88 7.41
C ASP A 143 11.67 3.96 7.37
N THR A 144 12.15 3.57 6.18
CA THR A 144 13.44 2.89 6.03
C THR A 144 14.58 3.70 6.59
N VAL A 145 14.70 4.99 6.24
CA VAL A 145 15.77 5.84 6.76
C VAL A 145 15.61 6.08 8.25
N TRP A 146 14.40 6.44 8.67
CA TRP A 146 14.13 6.83 10.05
C TRP A 146 14.31 5.66 11.02
N MET A 147 13.76 4.49 10.72
CA MET A 147 13.91 3.31 11.58
C MET A 147 15.21 2.53 11.29
N GLY A 148 15.83 2.77 10.13
CA GLY A 148 17.12 2.19 9.72
C GLY A 148 18.24 2.42 10.73
N GLU A 149 18.26 3.58 11.39
CA GLU A 149 19.18 3.85 12.50
C GLU A 149 19.05 2.84 13.65
N VAL A 150 17.82 2.45 14.00
CA VAL A 150 17.53 1.49 15.08
C VAL A 150 17.97 0.09 14.68
N TYR A 151 17.61 -0.35 13.46
CA TYR A 151 18.01 -1.66 12.94
C TYR A 151 19.53 -1.77 12.82
N HIS A 152 20.17 -0.77 12.21
CA HIS A 152 21.61 -0.72 12.06
C HIS A 152 22.34 -0.69 13.40
N PHE A 153 21.81 0.03 14.41
CA PHE A 153 22.38 0.03 15.76
C PHE A 153 22.48 -1.40 16.32
N LEU A 154 21.45 -2.22 16.12
CA LEU A 154 21.39 -3.63 16.53
C LEU A 154 22.11 -4.61 15.59
N GLY A 155 22.67 -4.14 14.48
CA GLY A 155 23.38 -4.97 13.50
C GLY A 155 22.46 -5.66 12.48
N LEU A 156 21.20 -5.23 12.36
CA LEU A 156 20.25 -5.73 11.38
C LEU A 156 20.31 -4.87 10.11
N THR A 157 20.12 -5.51 8.96
CA THR A 157 20.07 -4.87 7.64
C THR A 157 18.63 -4.51 7.26
N VAL A 158 18.44 -3.38 6.57
CA VAL A 158 17.12 -2.96 6.07
C VAL A 158 17.18 -2.52 4.61
N GLY A 159 16.26 -3.07 3.81
CA GLY A 159 16.05 -2.71 2.40
C GLY A 159 14.74 -1.95 2.20
N CYS A 160 14.63 -1.23 1.08
CA CYS A 160 13.42 -0.53 0.63
C CYS A 160 13.14 -0.86 -0.83
N ILE A 161 11.90 -1.21 -1.16
CA ILE A 161 11.44 -1.42 -2.54
C ILE A 161 10.45 -0.31 -2.91
N ASN A 162 10.65 0.30 -4.08
CA ASN A 162 9.77 1.30 -4.67
C ASN A 162 9.48 0.96 -6.13
N HIS A 163 8.65 1.77 -6.79
CA HIS A 163 8.46 1.63 -8.22
C HIS A 163 9.79 1.81 -8.97
N GLU A 164 10.18 0.80 -9.74
CA GLU A 164 11.40 0.76 -10.58
C GLU A 164 12.76 0.92 -9.86
N ALA A 165 12.77 1.10 -8.53
CA ALA A 165 13.98 1.29 -7.75
C ALA A 165 14.00 0.43 -6.48
N SER A 166 15.19 0.12 -5.99
CA SER A 166 15.39 -0.54 -4.71
C SER A 166 16.60 0.07 -4.00
N TYR A 167 16.55 0.10 -2.68
CA TYR A 167 17.57 0.71 -1.85
C TYR A 167 17.91 -0.19 -0.67
N ILE A 168 19.12 -0.01 -0.15
CA ILE A 168 19.54 -0.56 1.13
C ILE A 168 20.03 0.58 2.02
N TYR A 169 19.66 0.52 3.30
CA TYR A 169 20.10 1.52 4.24
C TYR A 169 21.60 1.39 4.52
N ASP A 170 22.34 2.47 4.31
CA ASP A 170 23.77 2.59 4.58
C ASP A 170 24.07 3.94 5.25
N PRO A 171 24.45 3.97 6.55
CA PRO A 171 24.71 5.21 7.27
C PRO A 171 25.91 6.01 6.71
N HIS A 172 26.73 5.42 5.84
CA HIS A 172 27.86 6.10 5.20
C HIS A 172 27.54 6.65 3.81
N PHE A 173 26.38 6.31 3.25
CA PHE A 173 25.98 6.78 1.94
C PHE A 173 25.45 8.23 2.03
N LYS A 174 26.13 9.15 1.32
CA LYS A 174 25.72 10.55 1.18
C LYS A 174 25.63 10.89 -0.30
N GLU A 175 24.43 11.02 -0.82
CA GLU A 175 24.22 11.53 -2.18
C GLU A 175 24.21 13.06 -2.16
N GLY A 176 25.03 13.70 -2.98
CA GLY A 176 25.18 15.15 -3.03
C GLY A 176 24.79 15.73 -4.38
N SER A 177 23.72 16.54 -4.44
CA SER A 177 23.49 17.48 -5.54
C SER A 177 23.56 18.94 -5.03
N LYS A 178 24.22 19.81 -5.80
CA LYS A 178 24.51 21.21 -5.43
C LYS A 178 23.28 22.13 -5.49
N GLU A 179 22.20 21.71 -6.16
CA GLU A 179 20.95 22.50 -6.30
C GLU A 179 20.14 22.56 -5.01
N ASP A 180 20.39 21.62 -4.09
CA ASP A 180 19.61 21.45 -2.89
C ASP A 180 20.00 22.41 -1.75
N LYS A 181 21.06 23.23 -1.94
CA LYS A 181 21.53 24.20 -0.94
C LYS A 181 20.68 25.47 -0.83
N MET A 182 19.84 25.77 -1.83
CA MET A 182 18.99 26.98 -1.80
C MET A 182 17.62 26.76 -1.13
N ARG A 183 17.26 25.52 -0.76
CA ARG A 183 16.00 25.17 -0.07
C ARG A 183 16.13 25.04 1.46
N ASP A 184 17.28 25.46 2.01
CA ASP A 184 17.88 24.99 3.27
C ASP A 184 17.36 25.59 4.61
N GLU A 185 16.19 26.25 4.67
CA GLU A 185 15.68 26.80 5.95
C GLU A 185 14.76 25.84 6.76
N LEU A 186 14.28 24.73 6.16
CA LEU A 186 13.36 23.77 6.80
C LEU A 186 14.03 22.40 7.00
N GLY A 187 15.05 22.35 7.85
CA GLY A 187 15.97 21.22 8.08
C GLY A 187 15.41 19.93 8.69
N SER A 188 14.28 19.40 8.23
CA SER A 188 13.75 18.09 8.65
C SER A 188 13.52 17.07 7.54
N PHE A 189 13.60 17.44 6.26
CA PHE A 189 13.11 16.56 5.18
C PHE A 189 14.09 16.30 4.03
N LYS A 190 15.32 16.84 4.09
CA LYS A 190 16.43 16.51 3.16
C LYS A 190 16.98 15.08 3.31
N VAL A 191 16.59 14.38 4.38
CA VAL A 191 17.23 13.16 4.85
C VAL A 191 16.73 11.88 4.15
N VAL A 192 15.66 11.93 3.35
CA VAL A 192 15.05 10.71 2.81
C VAL A 192 15.91 10.01 1.74
N GLN A 193 16.75 10.74 1.00
CA GLN A 193 17.68 10.16 0.02
C GLN A 193 19.08 9.93 0.60
N GLU A 194 19.46 10.68 1.64
CA GLU A 194 20.64 10.36 2.43
C GLU A 194 20.44 8.98 3.06
N PHE A 195 21.52 8.18 3.13
CA PHE A 195 21.50 6.81 3.66
C PHE A 195 20.79 5.74 2.84
N LEU A 196 20.18 6.05 1.69
CA LEU A 196 19.59 5.04 0.79
C LEU A 196 20.52 4.73 -0.38
N ARG A 197 21.37 3.71 -0.23
CA ARG A 197 22.23 3.26 -1.34
C ARG A 197 21.38 2.48 -2.35
N PRO A 198 21.39 2.83 -3.64
CA PRO A 198 20.72 2.03 -4.67
C PRO A 198 21.24 0.59 -4.70
N CYS A 199 20.33 -0.36 -4.84
CA CYS A 199 20.64 -1.79 -4.94
C CYS A 199 19.71 -2.50 -5.92
N ASN A 200 20.05 -3.73 -6.28
CA ASN A 200 19.14 -4.56 -7.06
C ASN A 200 17.99 -5.09 -6.17
N ARG A 201 16.90 -5.55 -6.80
CA ARG A 201 15.70 -6.00 -6.06
C ARG A 201 15.99 -7.19 -5.14
N GLN A 202 16.86 -8.11 -5.57
CA GLN A 202 17.27 -9.28 -4.78
C GLN A 202 18.04 -8.88 -3.51
N GLU A 203 18.89 -7.87 -3.58
CA GLU A 203 19.64 -7.33 -2.43
C GLU A 203 18.71 -6.62 -1.44
N ALA A 204 17.64 -5.96 -1.91
CA ALA A 204 16.64 -5.36 -1.04
C ALA A 204 15.81 -6.42 -0.30
N TYR A 205 15.38 -7.48 -0.98
CA TYR A 205 14.76 -8.64 -0.32
C TYR A 205 15.77 -9.43 0.51
N ALA A 206 17.06 -9.32 0.17
CA ALA A 206 18.33 -9.70 0.83
C ALA A 206 18.44 -9.38 2.33
N ALA A 207 17.87 -8.23 2.68
CA ALA A 207 17.94 -7.66 4.00
C ALA A 207 17.11 -8.45 5.04
N ASP A 208 17.42 -8.22 6.32
CA ASP A 208 16.68 -8.80 7.45
C ASP A 208 15.25 -8.23 7.54
N ILE A 209 15.11 -6.94 7.22
CA ILE A 209 13.84 -6.24 7.12
C ILE A 209 13.75 -5.60 5.73
N THR A 210 12.59 -5.69 5.08
CA THR A 210 12.32 -4.98 3.83
C THR A 210 11.10 -4.10 4.03
N TYR A 211 11.20 -2.82 3.67
CA TYR A 211 10.08 -1.89 3.57
C TYR A 211 9.63 -1.77 2.13
N GLY A 212 8.33 -1.56 1.91
CA GLY A 212 7.81 -1.36 0.57
C GLY A 212 6.35 -0.95 0.55
N THR A 213 5.79 -0.89 -0.65
CA THR A 213 4.35 -0.73 -0.85
C THR A 213 3.70 -2.08 -1.13
N ASN A 214 2.43 -2.21 -0.79
CA ASN A 214 1.61 -3.38 -1.09
C ASN A 214 1.67 -3.73 -2.58
N ASN A 215 1.59 -2.72 -3.45
CA ASN A 215 1.70 -2.90 -4.90
C ASN A 215 3.03 -3.54 -5.29
N GLU A 216 4.17 -3.02 -4.84
CA GLU A 216 5.49 -3.54 -5.24
C GLU A 216 5.72 -4.96 -4.76
N TYR A 217 5.30 -5.31 -3.54
CA TYR A 217 5.35 -6.70 -3.06
C TYR A 217 4.51 -7.65 -3.93
N GLY A 218 3.27 -7.28 -4.25
CA GLY A 218 2.43 -8.14 -5.08
C GLY A 218 2.90 -8.21 -6.54
N PHE A 219 3.42 -7.11 -7.09
CA PHE A 219 3.99 -7.09 -8.44
C PHE A 219 5.29 -7.89 -8.55
N ASP A 220 6.18 -7.83 -7.55
CA ASP A 220 7.36 -8.68 -7.52
C ASP A 220 7.00 -10.15 -7.48
N TRP A 221 5.99 -10.53 -6.70
CA TRP A 221 5.47 -11.89 -6.70
C TRP A 221 4.93 -12.31 -8.08
N LEU A 222 4.15 -11.44 -8.73
CA LEU A 222 3.65 -11.71 -10.09
C LEU A 222 4.81 -11.81 -11.10
N ARG A 223 5.83 -10.94 -11.01
CA ARG A 223 7.03 -10.98 -11.85
C ARG A 223 7.83 -12.26 -11.65
N ASP A 224 7.97 -12.71 -10.41
CA ASP A 224 8.65 -13.96 -10.06
C ASP A 224 7.94 -15.19 -10.64
N ASN A 225 6.60 -15.18 -10.71
CA ASN A 225 5.83 -16.25 -11.37
C ASN A 225 5.86 -16.20 -12.90
N LEU A 226 6.40 -15.12 -13.49
CA LEU A 226 6.65 -14.99 -14.93
C LEU A 226 8.12 -15.24 -15.29
N GLU A 227 8.99 -15.36 -14.28
CA GLU A 227 10.43 -15.54 -14.44
C GLU A 227 10.75 -16.96 -14.91
N ILE A 228 11.73 -17.09 -15.81
CA ILE A 228 12.07 -18.38 -16.43
C ILE A 228 13.19 -19.08 -15.65
N SER A 229 14.05 -18.32 -14.97
CA SER A 229 15.17 -18.87 -14.18
C SER A 229 15.03 -18.56 -12.70
N LEU A 230 15.51 -19.47 -11.85
CA LEU A 230 15.56 -19.27 -10.40
C LEU A 230 16.47 -18.10 -10.02
N ASP A 231 17.52 -17.84 -10.81
CA ASP A 231 18.44 -16.72 -10.61
C ASP A 231 17.77 -15.35 -10.84
N GLY A 232 16.62 -15.31 -11.51
CA GLY A 232 15.83 -14.09 -11.71
C GLY A 232 14.80 -13.81 -10.61
N MET A 233 14.61 -14.75 -9.67
CA MET A 233 13.63 -14.61 -8.58
C MET A 233 14.03 -13.47 -7.65
N ARG A 234 13.07 -12.64 -7.26
CA ARG A 234 13.28 -11.44 -6.44
C ARG A 234 12.97 -11.73 -4.97
N GLN A 235 11.81 -12.32 -4.70
CA GLN A 235 11.34 -12.63 -3.35
C GLN A 235 11.96 -13.91 -2.79
N ARG A 236 11.97 -14.01 -1.45
CA ARG A 236 12.51 -15.17 -0.73
C ARG A 236 11.39 -15.99 -0.07
N TYR A 237 10.88 -15.49 1.07
CA TYR A 237 9.85 -16.15 1.84
C TYR A 237 8.69 -15.20 2.14
N HIS A 238 7.49 -15.76 2.30
CA HIS A 238 6.34 -15.05 2.85
C HIS A 238 6.22 -15.43 4.33
N TYR A 239 7.15 -14.96 5.17
CA TYR A 239 7.23 -15.35 6.57
C TYR A 239 6.41 -14.44 7.48
N PHE A 240 6.89 -13.22 7.72
CA PHE A 240 6.24 -12.26 8.60
C PHE A 240 6.03 -10.93 7.87
N VAL A 241 4.83 -10.37 8.01
CA VAL A 241 4.51 -9.04 7.48
C VAL A 241 3.77 -8.19 8.51
N VAL A 242 4.15 -6.92 8.58
CA VAL A 242 3.41 -5.85 9.25
C VAL A 242 2.83 -4.94 8.18
N VAL A 243 1.50 -4.91 8.08
CA VAL A 243 0.79 -4.00 7.19
C VAL A 243 0.44 -2.74 7.98
N ASP A 244 1.15 -1.64 7.72
CA ASP A 244 0.75 -0.33 8.22
C ASP A 244 -0.52 0.13 7.50
N GLU A 245 -1.39 0.84 8.23
CA GLU A 245 -2.65 1.33 7.70
C GLU A 245 -3.50 0.20 7.06
N VAL A 246 -3.56 -0.93 7.79
CA VAL A 246 -4.08 -2.23 7.33
C VAL A 246 -5.51 -2.20 6.78
N ASP A 247 -6.37 -1.33 7.29
CA ASP A 247 -7.72 -1.15 6.79
C ASP A 247 -7.74 -0.65 5.36
N SER A 248 -6.88 0.30 5.00
CA SER A 248 -6.88 0.72 3.61
C SER A 248 -6.25 -0.27 2.66
N ILE A 249 -5.20 -0.97 3.08
CA ILE A 249 -4.54 -1.93 2.18
C ILE A 249 -5.40 -3.18 2.00
N LEU A 250 -5.95 -3.73 3.09
CA LEU A 250 -6.66 -5.01 3.07
C LEU A 250 -8.19 -4.88 2.85
N ILE A 251 -8.76 -3.67 2.93
CA ILE A 251 -10.19 -3.45 2.68
C ILE A 251 -10.40 -2.49 1.50
N ASP A 252 -9.82 -1.29 1.54
CA ASP A 252 -10.10 -0.27 0.51
C ASP A 252 -9.44 -0.61 -0.83
N GLU A 253 -8.13 -0.88 -0.83
CA GLU A 253 -7.33 -1.19 -2.03
C GLU A 253 -7.51 -2.64 -2.50
N ALA A 254 -7.87 -3.54 -1.59
CA ALA A 254 -8.11 -4.95 -1.89
C ALA A 254 -9.31 -5.21 -2.81
N ARG A 255 -10.07 -4.18 -3.19
CA ARG A 255 -11.23 -4.28 -4.10
C ARG A 255 -10.84 -4.56 -5.55
N THR A 256 -9.65 -4.15 -5.95
CA THR A 256 -9.13 -4.35 -7.30
C THR A 256 -7.93 -5.29 -7.27
N PRO A 257 -7.89 -6.33 -8.13
CA PRO A 257 -6.72 -7.20 -8.20
C PRO A 257 -5.51 -6.47 -8.78
N LEU A 258 -4.32 -6.96 -8.43
CA LEU A 258 -3.08 -6.61 -9.12
C LEU A 258 -3.03 -7.33 -10.47
N ILE A 259 -2.61 -6.61 -11.50
CA ILE A 259 -2.60 -7.09 -12.88
C ILE A 259 -1.31 -6.64 -13.56
N ILE A 260 -0.50 -7.58 -14.03
CA ILE A 260 0.58 -7.28 -14.99
C ILE A 260 0.00 -7.44 -16.39
N SER A 261 0.08 -6.37 -17.18
CA SER A 261 -0.27 -6.39 -18.60
C SER A 261 0.93 -6.02 -19.46
N ALA A 262 1.00 -6.60 -20.66
CA ALA A 262 1.98 -6.23 -21.66
C ALA A 262 1.29 -5.73 -22.94
N PRO A 263 1.84 -4.69 -23.59
CA PRO A 263 1.37 -4.27 -24.91
C PRO A 263 1.73 -5.33 -25.95
N ASP A 264 0.75 -5.75 -26.77
CA ASP A 264 1.00 -6.66 -27.90
C ASP A 264 1.25 -5.85 -29.19
N ASP A 265 2.40 -5.16 -29.24
CA ASP A 265 2.75 -4.19 -30.30
C ASP A 265 3.02 -4.85 -31.66
N GLU A 266 3.55 -6.07 -31.67
CA GLU A 266 3.88 -6.82 -32.90
C GLU A 266 2.65 -7.49 -33.55
N ALA A 267 1.52 -7.57 -32.85
CA ALA A 267 0.33 -8.26 -33.33
C ALA A 267 -0.42 -7.49 -34.45
N ALA A 268 -0.37 -6.15 -34.45
CA ALA A 268 -1.18 -5.34 -35.35
C ALA A 268 -0.84 -5.57 -36.84
N ASP A 269 0.43 -5.72 -37.18
CA ASP A 269 0.83 -5.96 -38.57
C ASP A 269 0.57 -7.40 -39.01
N LEU A 270 0.70 -8.37 -38.10
CA LEU A 270 0.32 -9.75 -38.37
C LEU A 270 -1.17 -9.89 -38.66
N TYR A 271 -2.04 -9.20 -37.90
CA TYR A 271 -3.48 -9.19 -38.19
C TYR A 271 -3.80 -8.67 -39.60
N LYS A 272 -3.11 -7.63 -40.07
CA LYS A 272 -3.28 -7.14 -41.45
C LYS A 272 -2.87 -8.18 -42.49
N VAL A 273 -1.73 -8.85 -42.29
CA VAL A 273 -1.25 -9.89 -43.21
C VAL A 273 -2.25 -11.05 -43.27
N PHE A 274 -2.67 -11.56 -42.11
CA PHE A 274 -3.59 -12.70 -42.06
C PHE A 274 -5.01 -12.34 -42.50
N ALA A 275 -5.48 -11.10 -42.31
CA ALA A 275 -6.75 -10.62 -42.86
C ALA A 275 -6.75 -10.60 -44.41
N GLN A 276 -5.59 -10.45 -45.07
CA GLN A 276 -5.47 -10.57 -46.52
C GLN A 276 -5.38 -12.03 -47.02
N ILE A 277 -4.93 -12.94 -46.15
CA ILE A 277 -4.76 -14.37 -46.46
C ILE A 277 -6.06 -15.13 -46.23
N ALA A 278 -6.77 -14.88 -45.12
CA ALA A 278 -7.96 -15.63 -44.72
C ALA A 278 -9.04 -15.71 -45.83
N PRO A 279 -9.36 -14.64 -46.58
CA PRO A 279 -10.35 -14.69 -47.68
C PRO A 279 -9.92 -15.58 -48.87
N ARG A 280 -8.64 -15.94 -48.97
CA ARG A 280 -8.11 -16.81 -50.04
C ARG A 280 -8.24 -18.29 -49.71
N LEU A 281 -8.59 -18.63 -48.48
CA LEU A 281 -8.79 -20.00 -48.00
C LEU A 281 -10.25 -20.41 -48.22
N LYS A 282 -10.45 -21.63 -48.71
CA LYS A 282 -11.75 -22.20 -49.06
C LYS A 282 -12.24 -23.13 -47.96
N LYS A 283 -13.47 -22.90 -47.51
CA LYS A 283 -14.20 -23.80 -46.60
C LYS A 283 -14.30 -25.20 -47.23
N ASP A 284 -14.18 -26.23 -46.39
CA ASP A 284 -14.26 -27.66 -46.70
C ASP A 284 -13.08 -28.22 -47.54
N LEU A 285 -12.13 -27.37 -47.93
CA LEU A 285 -10.85 -27.75 -48.55
C LEU A 285 -9.69 -27.36 -47.63
N ASP A 286 -9.51 -26.06 -47.44
CA ASP A 286 -8.39 -25.48 -46.69
C ASP A 286 -8.67 -25.47 -45.17
N TYR A 287 -9.94 -25.40 -44.76
CA TYR A 287 -10.35 -25.44 -43.36
C TYR A 287 -11.78 -25.96 -43.18
N THR A 288 -12.10 -26.40 -41.97
CA THR A 288 -13.44 -26.81 -41.55
C THR A 288 -13.95 -25.93 -40.41
N ILE A 289 -15.27 -25.85 -40.26
CA ILE A 289 -15.92 -25.07 -39.21
C ILE A 289 -16.60 -26.02 -38.23
N ASP A 290 -16.26 -25.89 -36.96
CA ASP A 290 -17.02 -26.50 -35.87
C ASP A 290 -18.07 -25.48 -35.38
N GLU A 291 -19.30 -25.61 -35.86
CA GLU A 291 -20.40 -24.71 -35.49
C GLU A 291 -20.79 -24.85 -34.02
N LYS A 292 -20.59 -26.03 -33.41
CA LYS A 292 -20.93 -26.29 -32.01
C LYS A 292 -19.99 -25.53 -31.07
N HIS A 293 -18.70 -25.49 -31.42
CA HIS A 293 -17.68 -24.80 -30.62
C HIS A 293 -17.33 -23.40 -31.16
N ARG A 294 -17.96 -22.95 -32.26
CA ARG A 294 -17.63 -21.71 -32.97
C ARG A 294 -16.12 -21.57 -33.19
N ALA A 295 -15.52 -22.66 -33.67
CA ALA A 295 -14.09 -22.79 -33.93
C ALA A 295 -13.83 -23.11 -35.40
N VAL A 296 -12.64 -22.77 -35.87
CA VAL A 296 -12.16 -23.08 -37.22
C VAL A 296 -10.94 -23.97 -37.09
N LEU A 297 -10.92 -25.09 -37.83
CA LEU A 297 -9.81 -26.02 -37.86
C LEU A 297 -9.19 -25.98 -39.26
N VAL A 298 -7.90 -25.65 -39.33
CA VAL A 298 -7.17 -25.59 -40.61
C VAL A 298 -6.69 -26.99 -40.97
N ASN A 299 -6.91 -27.41 -42.22
CA ASN A 299 -6.46 -28.70 -42.71
C ASN A 299 -5.01 -28.61 -43.23
N ASP A 300 -4.35 -29.75 -43.44
CA ASP A 300 -2.97 -29.81 -43.98
C ASP A 300 -2.81 -29.06 -45.31
N GLU A 301 -3.81 -29.16 -46.21
CA GLU A 301 -3.83 -28.42 -47.47
C GLU A 301 -3.88 -26.89 -47.25
N GLY A 302 -4.66 -26.45 -46.27
CA GLY A 302 -4.74 -25.04 -45.89
C GLY A 302 -3.44 -24.52 -45.31
N ILE A 303 -2.78 -25.31 -44.45
CA ILE A 303 -1.46 -25.00 -43.88
C ILE A 303 -0.43 -24.82 -45.01
N SER A 304 -0.33 -25.79 -45.92
CA SER A 304 0.59 -25.75 -47.06
C SER A 304 0.34 -24.52 -47.96
N LYS A 305 -0.92 -24.11 -48.10
CA LYS A 305 -1.29 -22.93 -48.89
C LYS A 305 -0.90 -21.63 -48.19
N VAL A 306 -1.07 -21.55 -46.88
CA VAL A 306 -0.65 -20.41 -46.06
C VAL A 306 0.87 -20.26 -46.04
N GLU A 307 1.61 -21.36 -45.90
CA GLU A 307 3.08 -21.40 -45.97
C GLU A 307 3.60 -20.80 -47.29
N LYS A 308 3.02 -21.22 -48.41
CA LYS A 308 3.34 -20.68 -49.74
C LYS A 308 3.02 -19.18 -49.87
N LEU A 309 1.89 -18.74 -49.33
CA LEU A 309 1.48 -17.33 -49.36
C LEU A 309 2.37 -16.44 -48.49
N LEU A 310 2.87 -16.97 -47.37
CA LEU A 310 3.77 -16.29 -46.46
C LEU A 310 5.25 -16.39 -46.87
N GLY A 311 5.59 -17.31 -47.78
CA GLY A 311 6.96 -17.57 -48.20
C GLY A 311 7.82 -18.19 -47.09
N VAL A 312 7.20 -18.96 -46.18
CA VAL A 312 7.89 -19.66 -45.09
C VAL A 312 7.83 -21.17 -45.31
N PRO A 313 8.89 -21.92 -44.97
CA PRO A 313 8.93 -23.37 -45.16
C PRO A 313 8.04 -24.13 -44.17
N ASP A 314 7.83 -23.60 -42.97
CA ASP A 314 6.96 -24.19 -41.96
C ASP A 314 6.45 -23.10 -40.99
N ILE A 315 5.13 -22.99 -40.86
CA ILE A 315 4.50 -22.02 -39.93
C ILE A 315 4.69 -22.37 -38.46
N TYR A 316 5.03 -23.62 -38.14
CA TYR A 316 5.22 -24.12 -36.77
C TYR A 316 6.66 -23.92 -36.26
N SER A 317 7.69 -24.12 -37.10
CA SER A 317 9.10 -24.09 -36.65
C SER A 317 9.83 -22.76 -36.84
N ASP A 318 9.62 -22.02 -37.94
CA ASP A 318 10.42 -20.81 -38.24
C ASP A 318 9.94 -19.54 -37.49
N LYS A 319 8.65 -19.48 -37.13
CA LYS A 319 8.02 -18.31 -36.46
C LYS A 319 7.04 -18.65 -35.31
N GLY A 320 6.90 -19.93 -34.99
CA GLY A 320 6.25 -20.45 -33.78
C GLY A 320 4.72 -20.32 -33.69
N VAL A 321 4.18 -20.68 -32.51
CA VAL A 321 2.75 -20.71 -32.13
C VAL A 321 1.98 -19.41 -32.44
N ARG A 322 2.68 -18.27 -32.56
CA ARG A 322 2.07 -16.96 -32.82
C ARG A 322 1.40 -16.88 -34.20
N TYR A 323 2.03 -17.40 -35.26
CA TYR A 323 1.48 -17.34 -36.62
C TYR A 323 0.18 -18.15 -36.73
N VAL A 324 0.17 -19.35 -36.15
CA VAL A 324 -1.00 -20.23 -36.07
C VAL A 324 -2.16 -19.52 -35.38
N ARG A 325 -1.92 -18.90 -34.21
CA ARG A 325 -2.95 -18.14 -33.49
C ARG A 325 -3.55 -17.02 -34.33
N HIS A 326 -2.73 -16.22 -35.02
CA HIS A 326 -3.26 -15.11 -35.84
C HIS A 326 -4.03 -15.61 -37.08
N LEU A 327 -3.56 -16.70 -37.70
CA LEU A 327 -4.28 -17.36 -38.79
C LEU A 327 -5.66 -17.84 -38.32
N GLU A 328 -5.72 -18.54 -37.18
CA GLU A 328 -6.96 -19.03 -36.59
C GLU A 328 -7.94 -17.90 -36.29
N GLN A 329 -7.47 -16.81 -35.66
CA GLN A 329 -8.35 -15.66 -35.36
C GLN A 329 -8.82 -14.92 -36.61
N ALA A 330 -7.96 -14.77 -37.63
CA ALA A 330 -8.34 -14.17 -38.91
C ALA A 330 -9.36 -15.03 -39.67
N LEU A 331 -9.16 -16.35 -39.71
CA LEU A 331 -10.11 -17.30 -40.29
C LEU A 331 -11.42 -17.33 -39.51
N ARG A 332 -11.36 -17.26 -38.19
CA ARG A 332 -12.55 -17.19 -37.34
C ARG A 332 -13.36 -15.92 -37.62
N ALA A 333 -12.69 -14.76 -37.65
CA ALA A 333 -13.30 -13.48 -38.02
C ALA A 333 -13.90 -13.53 -39.43
N GLU A 334 -13.24 -14.22 -40.36
CA GLU A 334 -13.72 -14.33 -41.74
C GLU A 334 -14.93 -15.26 -41.88
N ALA A 335 -14.83 -16.47 -41.33
CA ALA A 335 -15.79 -17.55 -41.54
C ALA A 335 -17.02 -17.49 -40.62
N LEU A 336 -16.87 -16.98 -39.38
CA LEU A 336 -17.94 -17.01 -38.37
C LEU A 336 -18.56 -15.64 -38.08
N PHE A 337 -17.81 -14.55 -38.26
CA PHE A 337 -18.27 -13.21 -37.86
C PHE A 337 -18.63 -12.35 -39.06
N GLN A 338 -19.94 -12.20 -39.26
CA GLN A 338 -20.54 -11.38 -40.32
C GLN A 338 -20.94 -9.98 -39.83
N LYS A 339 -20.64 -8.99 -40.67
CA LYS A 339 -21.11 -7.60 -40.56
C LYS A 339 -22.64 -7.53 -40.59
N ASP A 340 -23.20 -6.59 -39.84
CA ASP A 340 -24.64 -6.36 -39.65
C ASP A 340 -25.41 -7.52 -38.99
N ARG A 341 -24.68 -8.54 -38.49
CA ARG A 341 -25.23 -9.63 -37.69
C ARG A 341 -24.54 -9.76 -36.33
N HIS A 342 -23.21 -9.81 -36.31
CA HIS A 342 -22.44 -9.98 -35.07
C HIS A 342 -21.75 -8.69 -34.62
N TYR A 343 -21.43 -7.81 -35.56
CA TYR A 343 -20.92 -6.47 -35.32
C TYR A 343 -21.43 -5.49 -36.38
N VAL A 344 -21.31 -4.21 -36.07
CA VAL A 344 -21.44 -3.11 -37.03
C VAL A 344 -20.16 -2.27 -37.02
N VAL A 345 -19.88 -1.60 -38.12
CA VAL A 345 -18.80 -0.60 -38.21
C VAL A 345 -19.42 0.78 -38.02
N LYS A 346 -19.05 1.48 -36.96
CA LYS A 346 -19.56 2.82 -36.65
C LYS A 346 -18.42 3.72 -36.19
N ASP A 347 -18.33 4.92 -36.74
CA ASP A 347 -17.29 5.92 -36.41
C ASP A 347 -15.86 5.34 -36.51
N ASP A 348 -15.60 4.56 -37.57
CA ASP A 348 -14.35 3.80 -37.80
C ASP A 348 -13.98 2.81 -36.67
N GLN A 349 -14.97 2.30 -35.93
CA GLN A 349 -14.80 1.32 -34.87
C GLN A 349 -15.76 0.13 -35.01
N ILE A 350 -15.33 -1.04 -34.54
CA ILE A 350 -16.16 -2.24 -34.46
C ILE A 350 -17.01 -2.18 -33.18
N VAL A 351 -18.33 -2.29 -33.32
CA VAL A 351 -19.27 -2.37 -32.20
C VAL A 351 -19.98 -3.71 -32.23
N ILE A 352 -19.89 -4.47 -31.13
CA ILE A 352 -20.53 -5.78 -31.02
C ILE A 352 -22.06 -5.62 -30.99
N VAL A 353 -22.75 -6.48 -31.74
CA VAL A 353 -24.22 -6.63 -31.68
C VAL A 353 -24.54 -7.85 -30.83
N ASP A 354 -25.41 -7.68 -29.83
CA ASP A 354 -25.97 -8.79 -29.07
C ASP A 354 -26.92 -9.61 -29.97
N GLU A 355 -26.59 -10.86 -30.26
CA GLU A 355 -27.34 -11.73 -31.18
C GLU A 355 -28.78 -12.01 -30.73
N PHE A 356 -29.09 -11.90 -29.43
CA PHE A 356 -30.42 -12.17 -28.89
C PHE A 356 -31.32 -10.94 -28.88
N THR A 357 -30.74 -9.77 -28.61
CA THR A 357 -31.51 -8.53 -28.38
C THR A 357 -31.33 -7.51 -29.50
N GLY A 358 -30.36 -7.70 -30.40
CA GLY A 358 -29.97 -6.74 -31.44
C GLY A 358 -29.36 -5.45 -30.88
N ARG A 359 -29.08 -5.38 -29.57
CA ARG A 359 -28.53 -4.19 -28.93
C ARG A 359 -27.06 -4.04 -29.25
N LEU A 360 -26.66 -2.80 -29.56
CA LEU A 360 -25.25 -2.44 -29.68
C LEU A 360 -24.60 -2.44 -28.29
N MET A 361 -23.41 -3.03 -28.19
CA MET A 361 -22.63 -3.11 -26.97
C MET A 361 -21.33 -2.28 -27.10
N PRO A 362 -21.42 -0.94 -27.10
CA PRO A 362 -20.24 -0.08 -27.17
C PRO A 362 -19.32 -0.31 -25.96
N GLY A 363 -18.01 -0.28 -26.20
CA GLY A 363 -16.99 -0.51 -25.18
C GLY A 363 -16.70 -1.99 -24.83
N ARG A 364 -17.46 -2.94 -25.39
CA ARG A 364 -17.13 -4.37 -25.30
C ARG A 364 -16.27 -4.80 -26.48
N ARG A 365 -15.28 -5.64 -26.21
CA ARG A 365 -14.38 -6.24 -27.21
C ARG A 365 -14.37 -7.76 -27.03
N TRP A 366 -14.14 -8.49 -28.12
CA TRP A 366 -13.87 -9.93 -28.05
C TRP A 366 -12.44 -10.16 -27.58
N SER A 367 -12.24 -11.19 -26.76
CA SER A 367 -10.93 -11.56 -26.20
C SER A 367 -10.07 -12.34 -27.22
N GLU A 368 -8.82 -12.61 -26.83
CA GLU A 368 -7.87 -13.48 -27.56
C GLU A 368 -7.55 -13.00 -28.98
N GLY A 369 -7.55 -11.69 -29.19
CA GLY A 369 -7.19 -11.12 -30.49
C GLY A 369 -8.29 -11.15 -31.57
N LEU A 370 -9.45 -11.75 -31.29
CA LEU A 370 -10.55 -11.85 -32.27
C LEU A 370 -11.08 -10.47 -32.69
N HIS A 371 -11.17 -9.52 -31.76
CA HIS A 371 -11.65 -8.18 -32.08
C HIS A 371 -10.69 -7.45 -33.02
N GLN A 372 -9.39 -7.61 -32.82
CA GLN A 372 -8.34 -7.07 -33.68
C GLN A 372 -8.36 -7.72 -35.07
N ALA A 373 -8.63 -9.02 -35.15
CA ALA A 373 -8.81 -9.71 -36.42
C ALA A 373 -10.02 -9.16 -37.22
N ILE A 374 -11.13 -8.83 -36.54
CA ILE A 374 -12.30 -8.19 -37.17
C ILE A 374 -11.99 -6.75 -37.58
N GLU A 375 -11.28 -5.99 -36.72
CA GLU A 375 -10.80 -4.64 -37.06
C GLU A 375 -9.93 -4.68 -38.34
N ALA A 376 -9.02 -5.65 -38.44
CA ALA A 376 -8.18 -5.86 -39.62
C ALA A 376 -8.97 -6.30 -40.86
N LYS A 377 -9.97 -7.18 -40.70
CA LYS A 377 -10.87 -7.63 -41.76
C LYS A 377 -11.64 -6.47 -42.40
N GLU A 378 -12.16 -5.57 -41.58
CA GLU A 378 -12.94 -4.40 -42.06
C GLU A 378 -12.06 -3.20 -42.43
N GLY A 379 -10.74 -3.28 -42.23
CA GLY A 379 -9.79 -2.22 -42.58
C GLY A 379 -9.84 -0.99 -41.66
N VAL A 380 -10.38 -1.13 -40.45
CA VAL A 380 -10.41 -0.06 -39.44
C VAL A 380 -9.14 -0.03 -38.60
N MET A 381 -8.96 1.02 -37.79
CA MET A 381 -7.78 1.15 -36.94
C MET A 381 -7.74 0.03 -35.90
N ILE A 382 -6.74 -0.87 -36.02
CA ILE A 382 -6.52 -1.95 -35.08
C ILE A 382 -6.04 -1.35 -33.75
N GLN A 383 -6.82 -1.55 -32.69
CA GLN A 383 -6.41 -1.08 -31.36
C GLN A 383 -5.48 -2.10 -30.72
N LYS A 384 -4.41 -1.59 -30.08
CA LYS A 384 -3.46 -2.42 -29.35
C LYS A 384 -4.17 -3.22 -28.26
N GLU A 385 -3.91 -4.53 -28.21
CA GLU A 385 -4.38 -5.36 -27.11
C GLU A 385 -3.47 -5.15 -25.89
N SER A 386 -4.07 -4.92 -24.73
CA SER A 386 -3.38 -5.07 -23.46
C SER A 386 -3.65 -6.49 -22.97
N ARG A 387 -2.67 -7.38 -23.13
CA ARG A 387 -2.82 -8.77 -22.67
C ARG A 387 -2.47 -8.84 -21.19
N THR A 388 -3.39 -9.36 -20.38
CA THR A 388 -3.09 -9.71 -18.98
C THR A 388 -2.18 -10.94 -18.94
N LEU A 389 -0.99 -10.79 -18.35
CA LEU A 389 -0.01 -11.86 -18.18
C LEU A 389 -0.20 -12.60 -16.86
N ALA A 390 -0.45 -11.86 -15.78
CA ALA A 390 -0.60 -12.41 -14.44
C ALA A 390 -1.53 -11.53 -13.60
N THR A 391 -2.26 -12.15 -12.67
CA THR A 391 -3.12 -11.43 -11.73
C THR A 391 -3.20 -12.12 -10.37
N ILE A 392 -3.30 -11.33 -9.30
CA ILE A 392 -3.56 -11.81 -7.95
C ILE A 392 -4.35 -10.75 -7.18
N THR A 393 -5.22 -11.16 -6.26
CA THR A 393 -5.89 -10.24 -5.34
C THR A 393 -5.02 -10.00 -4.10
N PHE A 394 -5.11 -8.83 -3.47
CA PHE A 394 -4.39 -8.57 -2.22
C PHE A 394 -4.77 -9.55 -1.12
N GLN A 395 -6.04 -9.96 -1.05
CA GLN A 395 -6.51 -10.99 -0.12
C GLN A 395 -5.67 -12.26 -0.24
N ASN A 396 -5.52 -12.77 -1.46
CA ASN A 396 -4.80 -14.02 -1.69
C ASN A 396 -3.30 -13.85 -1.48
N TYR A 397 -2.72 -12.73 -1.92
CA TYR A 397 -1.30 -12.45 -1.72
C TYR A 397 -0.93 -12.42 -0.23
N PHE A 398 -1.65 -11.65 0.59
CA PHE A 398 -1.34 -11.54 2.01
C PHE A 398 -1.62 -12.83 2.81
N ARG A 399 -2.54 -13.68 2.34
CA ARG A 399 -2.77 -15.01 2.94
C ARG A 399 -1.63 -16.00 2.73
N MET A 400 -0.67 -15.69 1.85
CA MET A 400 0.53 -16.51 1.67
C MET A 400 1.54 -16.34 2.82
N TYR A 401 1.42 -15.28 3.62
CA TYR A 401 2.30 -15.07 4.75
C TYR A 401 1.97 -16.03 5.90
N GLU A 402 3.00 -16.68 6.45
CA GLU A 402 2.84 -17.54 7.63
C GLU A 402 2.29 -16.75 8.84
N LYS A 403 2.73 -15.49 8.98
CA LYS A 403 2.29 -14.58 10.02
C LYS A 403 1.98 -13.20 9.43
N LEU A 404 0.70 -12.97 9.18
CA LEU A 404 0.14 -11.69 8.76
C LEU A 404 -0.24 -10.86 9.99
N SER A 405 0.18 -9.60 10.04
CA SER A 405 -0.19 -8.65 11.08
C SER A 405 -0.42 -7.27 10.50
N GLY A 406 -1.08 -6.38 11.25
CA GLY A 406 -1.28 -5.02 10.79
C GLY A 406 -1.63 -4.04 11.89
N MET A 407 -1.54 -2.75 11.59
CA MET A 407 -1.86 -1.70 12.54
C MET A 407 -2.64 -0.58 11.86
N THR A 408 -3.60 0.01 12.58
CA THR A 408 -4.39 1.15 12.08
C THR A 408 -5.09 1.84 13.25
N GLY A 409 -5.66 3.03 13.03
CA GLY A 409 -6.43 3.75 14.05
C GLY A 409 -7.89 3.35 14.18
N THR A 410 -8.39 2.45 13.32
CA THR A 410 -9.83 2.25 13.10
C THR A 410 -10.23 0.82 12.67
N ALA A 411 -9.51 -0.21 13.11
CA ALA A 411 -9.79 -1.58 12.69
C ALA A 411 -11.08 -2.17 13.29
N LYS A 412 -11.48 -1.76 14.50
CA LYS A 412 -12.55 -2.40 15.27
C LYS A 412 -13.92 -2.32 14.58
N THR A 413 -14.15 -1.26 13.80
CA THR A 413 -15.38 -1.14 13.01
C THR A 413 -15.47 -2.14 11.86
N SER A 414 -14.33 -2.68 11.41
CA SER A 414 -14.22 -3.64 10.31
C SER A 414 -13.71 -5.00 10.78
N GLU A 415 -13.78 -5.30 12.08
CA GLU A 415 -13.27 -6.54 12.69
C GLU A 415 -13.84 -7.80 12.04
N GLU A 416 -15.14 -7.79 11.71
CA GLU A 416 -15.79 -8.94 11.07
C GLU A 416 -15.18 -9.28 9.71
N GLU A 417 -14.80 -8.27 8.93
CA GLU A 417 -14.18 -8.46 7.61
C GLU A 417 -12.76 -9.00 7.75
N PHE A 418 -11.96 -8.45 8.66
CA PHE A 418 -10.62 -8.95 8.95
C PHE A 418 -10.63 -10.41 9.42
N GLN A 419 -11.55 -10.76 10.31
CA GLN A 419 -11.66 -12.12 10.81
C GLN A 419 -12.10 -13.10 9.71
N LYS A 420 -13.11 -12.75 8.90
CA LYS A 420 -13.63 -13.66 7.87
C LYS A 420 -12.70 -13.84 6.68
N VAL A 421 -12.01 -12.78 6.25
CA VAL A 421 -11.20 -12.80 5.03
C VAL A 421 -9.76 -13.21 5.33
N TYR A 422 -9.20 -12.72 6.44
CA TYR A 422 -7.77 -12.85 6.77
C TYR A 422 -7.51 -13.67 8.04
N ASN A 423 -8.55 -14.03 8.80
CA ASN A 423 -8.41 -14.67 10.12
C ASN A 423 -7.57 -13.83 11.10
N LEU A 424 -7.75 -12.50 11.06
CA LEU A 424 -7.06 -11.55 11.93
C LEU A 424 -8.01 -11.01 13.00
N ASP A 425 -7.64 -11.20 14.27
CA ASP A 425 -8.33 -10.58 15.41
C ASP A 425 -7.88 -9.12 15.57
N VAL A 426 -8.81 -8.24 15.97
CA VAL A 426 -8.51 -6.83 16.26
C VAL A 426 -8.38 -6.61 17.76
N ILE A 427 -7.20 -6.14 18.20
CA ILE A 427 -6.93 -5.78 19.58
C ILE A 427 -6.87 -4.26 19.71
N VAL A 428 -7.76 -3.70 20.54
CA VAL A 428 -7.78 -2.26 20.82
C VAL A 428 -6.73 -1.93 21.86
N VAL A 429 -5.67 -1.23 21.45
CA VAL A 429 -4.59 -0.81 22.33
C VAL A 429 -4.97 0.51 23.00
N PRO A 430 -4.83 0.66 24.33
CA PRO A 430 -5.08 1.92 25.01
C PRO A 430 -4.21 3.06 24.47
N THR A 431 -4.70 4.30 24.55
CA THR A 431 -3.90 5.49 24.22
C THR A 431 -2.90 5.79 25.32
N HIS A 432 -1.71 6.31 24.96
CA HIS A 432 -0.70 6.67 25.97
C HIS A 432 -1.21 7.76 26.93
N MET A 433 -2.00 8.70 26.40
CA MET A 433 -2.60 9.80 27.14
C MET A 433 -4.13 9.73 27.08
N PRO A 434 -4.87 10.25 28.07
CA PRO A 434 -6.32 10.34 28.00
C PRO A 434 -6.79 11.14 26.79
N MET A 435 -7.72 10.59 26.02
CA MET A 435 -8.27 11.23 24.82
C MET A 435 -9.27 12.33 25.19
N ILE A 436 -8.94 13.59 24.93
CA ILE A 436 -9.79 14.76 25.25
C ILE A 436 -10.47 15.39 24.02
N ARG A 437 -10.34 14.76 22.84
CA ARG A 437 -10.96 15.27 21.61
C ARG A 437 -12.48 15.23 21.74
N LYS A 438 -13.13 16.32 21.33
CA LYS A 438 -14.58 16.46 21.32
C LYS A 438 -15.11 16.10 19.93
N ASP A 439 -15.76 14.95 19.82
CA ASP A 439 -16.44 14.53 18.60
C ASP A 439 -17.86 15.11 18.61
N HIS A 440 -18.12 16.05 17.70
CA HIS A 440 -19.44 16.68 17.55
C HIS A 440 -20.37 15.80 16.71
N SER A 441 -21.68 15.89 16.97
CA SER A 441 -22.70 15.21 16.17
C SER A 441 -22.70 15.69 14.71
N ASP A 442 -23.05 14.79 13.80
CA ASP A 442 -23.10 15.07 12.36
C ASP A 442 -24.11 16.20 12.05
N ARG A 443 -23.73 17.11 11.16
CA ARG A 443 -24.62 18.19 10.67
C ARG A 443 -25.12 17.83 9.27
N VAL A 444 -26.43 17.63 9.14
CA VAL A 444 -27.09 17.27 7.87
C VAL A 444 -27.71 18.51 7.23
N TYR A 445 -27.52 18.67 5.92
CA TYR A 445 -28.03 19.81 5.16
C TYR A 445 -28.91 19.32 3.99
N GLN A 446 -29.93 20.09 3.64
CA GLN A 446 -30.86 19.76 2.55
C GLN A 446 -30.19 19.71 1.17
N THR A 447 -29.22 20.59 0.92
CA THR A 447 -28.52 20.67 -0.38
C THR A 447 -27.00 20.67 -0.18
N GLU A 448 -26.28 20.14 -1.15
CA GLU A 448 -24.82 20.14 -1.13
C GLU A 448 -24.25 21.57 -1.20
N LYS A 449 -24.88 22.45 -1.98
CA LYS A 449 -24.54 23.86 -2.00
C LYS A 449 -24.68 24.50 -0.62
N GLY A 450 -25.80 24.23 0.08
CA GLY A 450 -26.02 24.71 1.44
C GLY A 450 -24.97 24.20 2.43
N LYS A 451 -24.60 22.92 2.32
CA LYS A 451 -23.51 22.30 3.09
C LYS A 451 -22.19 23.03 2.88
N PHE A 452 -21.75 23.24 1.63
CA PHE A 452 -20.46 23.88 1.35
C PHE A 452 -20.41 25.34 1.82
N ILE A 453 -21.50 26.09 1.66
CA ILE A 453 -21.60 27.46 2.19
C ILE A 453 -21.49 27.46 3.71
N ALA A 454 -22.20 26.56 4.40
CA ALA A 454 -22.15 26.47 5.85
C ALA A 454 -20.76 26.08 6.37
N VAL A 455 -20.10 25.12 5.70
CA VAL A 455 -18.72 24.71 6.04
C VAL A 455 -17.76 25.88 5.83
N ALA A 456 -17.79 26.56 4.68
CA ALA A 456 -16.88 27.68 4.42
C ALA A 456 -17.03 28.82 5.44
N ARG A 457 -18.27 29.14 5.85
CA ARG A 457 -18.54 30.15 6.89
C ARG A 457 -18.01 29.74 8.27
N GLU A 458 -18.20 28.49 8.65
CA GLU A 458 -17.68 27.96 9.92
C GLU A 458 -16.14 27.95 9.92
N VAL A 459 -15.52 27.55 8.80
CA VAL A 459 -14.06 27.58 8.63
C VAL A 459 -13.54 29.01 8.76
N LYS A 460 -14.19 29.99 8.13
CA LYS A 460 -13.84 31.41 8.27
C LYS A 460 -13.91 31.88 9.73
N ALA A 461 -14.97 31.53 10.45
CA ALA A 461 -15.13 31.90 11.86
C ALA A 461 -14.01 31.32 12.75
N ARG A 462 -13.54 30.10 12.44
CA ARG A 462 -12.42 29.45 13.16
C ARG A 462 -11.07 30.02 12.75
N TYR A 463 -10.87 30.25 11.46
CA TYR A 463 -9.70 30.92 10.91
C TYR A 463 -9.49 32.31 11.54
N GLN A 464 -10.55 33.11 11.68
CA GLN A 464 -10.49 34.43 12.35
C GLN A 464 -10.10 34.34 13.83
N LYS A 465 -10.41 33.23 14.51
CA LYS A 465 -9.95 32.95 15.89
C LYS A 465 -8.51 32.43 15.94
N GLY A 466 -7.87 32.20 14.79
CA GLY A 466 -6.54 31.60 14.69
C GLY A 466 -6.52 30.09 14.89
N GLN A 467 -7.68 29.42 14.94
CA GLN A 467 -7.77 27.97 15.07
C GLN A 467 -7.37 27.30 13.75
N PRO A 468 -6.41 26.37 13.74
CA PRO A 468 -6.12 25.55 12.56
C PRO A 468 -7.29 24.65 12.20
N VAL A 469 -7.53 24.52 10.89
CA VAL A 469 -8.63 23.76 10.33
C VAL A 469 -8.16 22.79 9.24
N LEU A 470 -8.65 21.57 9.33
CA LEU A 470 -8.38 20.51 8.39
C LEU A 470 -9.68 20.00 7.77
N LEU A 471 -9.74 19.96 6.44
CA LEU A 471 -10.94 19.68 5.67
C LEU A 471 -10.73 18.43 4.83
N GLY A 472 -11.44 17.35 5.16
CA GLY A 472 -11.43 16.11 4.38
C GLY A 472 -12.46 16.13 3.26
N THR A 473 -12.08 15.69 2.06
CA THR A 473 -12.97 15.49 0.89
C THR A 473 -12.81 14.12 0.25
N SER A 474 -13.88 13.59 -0.35
CA SER A 474 -13.87 12.23 -0.94
C SER A 474 -13.29 12.17 -2.35
N SER A 475 -13.16 13.30 -3.03
CA SER A 475 -12.69 13.38 -4.42
C SER A 475 -11.99 14.71 -4.69
N ILE A 476 -11.07 14.71 -5.67
CA ILE A 476 -10.36 15.92 -6.13
C ILE A 476 -11.36 16.99 -6.57
N GLU A 477 -12.41 16.61 -7.31
CA GLU A 477 -13.46 17.53 -7.75
C GLU A 477 -14.12 18.27 -6.58
N LYS A 478 -14.53 17.55 -5.52
CA LYS A 478 -15.12 18.17 -4.33
C LYS A 478 -14.11 19.05 -3.59
N ASN A 479 -12.84 18.69 -3.62
CA ASN A 479 -11.75 19.47 -3.05
C ASN A 479 -11.61 20.83 -3.74
N GLU A 480 -11.63 20.85 -5.07
CA GLU A 480 -11.60 22.06 -5.89
C GLU A 480 -12.85 22.92 -5.68
N ILE A 481 -14.05 22.31 -5.66
CA ILE A 481 -15.30 23.01 -5.40
C ILE A 481 -15.26 23.69 -4.02
N LEU A 482 -14.85 22.98 -2.96
CA LEU A 482 -14.76 23.54 -1.61
C LEU A 482 -13.71 24.65 -1.51
N SER A 483 -12.58 24.49 -2.20
CA SER A 483 -11.53 25.50 -2.36
C SER A 483 -12.12 26.81 -2.92
N GLU A 484 -12.98 26.75 -3.95
CA GLU A 484 -13.65 27.95 -4.46
C GLU A 484 -14.54 28.64 -3.41
N TYR A 485 -15.31 27.88 -2.63
CA TYR A 485 -16.14 28.46 -1.57
C TYR A 485 -15.30 29.15 -0.50
N LEU A 486 -14.16 28.57 -0.14
CA LEU A 486 -13.22 29.19 0.81
C LEU A 486 -12.55 30.45 0.24
N LYS A 487 -12.19 30.45 -1.05
CA LYS A 487 -11.67 31.64 -1.76
C LYS A 487 -12.69 32.78 -1.73
N ARG A 488 -13.97 32.49 -2.01
CA ARG A 488 -15.06 33.48 -1.96
C ARG A 488 -15.27 34.06 -0.56
N GLU A 489 -15.04 33.25 0.48
CA GLU A 489 -15.11 33.70 1.88
C GLU A 489 -13.84 34.43 2.36
N GLY A 490 -12.78 34.48 1.54
CA GLY A 490 -11.52 35.15 1.85
C GLY A 490 -10.59 34.38 2.78
N VAL A 491 -10.69 33.04 2.80
CA VAL A 491 -9.87 32.18 3.67
C VAL A 491 -8.68 31.61 2.87
N PRO A 492 -7.43 31.98 3.22
CA PRO A 492 -6.25 31.36 2.62
C PRO A 492 -6.14 29.91 3.07
N HIS A 493 -5.84 29.00 2.13
CA HIS A 493 -5.78 27.57 2.40
C HIS A 493 -4.86 26.84 1.42
N ASN A 494 -4.45 25.63 1.81
CA ASN A 494 -3.72 24.71 0.95
C ASN A 494 -4.63 23.58 0.47
N VAL A 495 -4.40 23.07 -0.75
CA VAL A 495 -5.18 21.98 -1.35
C VAL A 495 -4.24 20.80 -1.65
N LEU A 496 -4.62 19.61 -1.18
CA LEU A 496 -3.84 18.38 -1.34
C LEU A 496 -4.70 17.34 -2.09
N ASN A 497 -4.18 16.84 -3.21
CA ASN A 497 -4.94 16.06 -4.19
C ASN A 497 -4.36 14.66 -4.45
N ALA A 498 -3.45 14.17 -3.60
CA ALA A 498 -2.76 12.89 -3.72
C ALA A 498 -1.96 12.73 -5.03
N LYS A 499 -1.39 13.83 -5.55
CA LYS A 499 -0.57 13.81 -6.78
C LYS A 499 0.92 13.80 -6.50
N ASN A 500 1.35 14.44 -5.43
CA ASN A 500 2.75 14.50 -5.04
C ASN A 500 2.84 14.30 -3.52
N HIS A 501 3.05 13.05 -3.11
CA HIS A 501 3.05 12.67 -1.70
C HIS A 501 4.12 13.42 -0.88
N GLU A 502 5.29 13.71 -1.46
CA GLU A 502 6.38 14.41 -0.78
C GLU A 502 6.00 15.86 -0.45
N ARG A 503 5.57 16.62 -1.47
CA ARG A 503 5.13 18.02 -1.27
C ARG A 503 3.88 18.10 -0.40
N GLU A 504 2.98 17.13 -0.51
CA GLU A 504 1.78 17.10 0.32
C GLU A 504 2.10 16.82 1.79
N ALA A 505 3.08 15.94 2.05
CA ALA A 505 3.58 15.70 3.41
C ALA A 505 4.16 16.97 4.04
N GLU A 506 4.91 17.77 3.27
CA GLU A 506 5.42 19.08 3.73
C GLU A 506 4.28 20.00 4.18
N ILE A 507 3.21 20.08 3.40
CA ILE A 507 2.08 20.96 3.71
C ILE A 507 1.30 20.45 4.93
N VAL A 508 1.08 19.14 5.03
CA VAL A 508 0.39 18.55 6.18
C VAL A 508 1.16 18.73 7.48
N ALA A 509 2.50 18.59 7.45
CA ALA A 509 3.33 18.84 8.63
C ALA A 509 3.18 20.27 9.18
N GLN A 510 2.77 21.24 8.34
CA GLN A 510 2.50 22.62 8.75
C GLN A 510 1.02 22.91 9.09
N ALA A 511 0.11 21.94 8.92
CA ALA A 511 -1.32 22.15 9.13
C ALA A 511 -1.68 22.46 10.61
N GLY A 512 -0.77 22.20 11.55
CA GLY A 512 -0.92 22.52 12.97
C GLY A 512 -0.52 23.95 13.36
N ARG A 513 -0.14 24.82 12.41
CA ARG A 513 0.19 26.23 12.69
C ARG A 513 -1.08 27.06 12.92
N LYS A 514 -0.95 28.14 13.72
CA LYS A 514 -2.04 29.09 13.98
C LYS A 514 -2.63 29.60 12.66
N GLY A 515 -3.95 29.48 12.51
CA GLY A 515 -4.69 29.91 11.32
C GLY A 515 -4.41 29.12 10.04
N ALA A 516 -3.72 27.98 10.10
CA ALA A 516 -3.53 27.12 8.94
C ALA A 516 -4.87 26.48 8.53
N VAL A 517 -5.21 26.54 7.24
CA VAL A 517 -6.36 25.84 6.67
C VAL A 517 -5.87 24.91 5.58
N THR A 518 -6.13 23.62 5.72
CA THR A 518 -5.67 22.59 4.78
C THR A 518 -6.86 21.76 4.33
N LEU A 519 -7.06 21.67 3.02
CA LEU A 519 -7.99 20.74 2.40
C LEU A 519 -7.21 19.55 1.87
N ALA A 520 -7.65 18.34 2.19
CA ALA A 520 -7.07 17.13 1.61
C ALA A 520 -8.13 16.15 1.17
N THR A 521 -7.85 15.48 0.05
CA THR A 521 -8.62 14.32 -0.39
C THR A 521 -8.34 13.12 0.51
N ASN A 522 -9.16 12.07 0.38
CA ASN A 522 -9.06 10.86 1.19
C ASN A 522 -7.67 10.17 1.23
N ILE A 523 -6.74 10.47 0.32
CA ILE A 523 -5.44 9.77 0.27
C ILE A 523 -4.29 10.71 0.67
N ALA A 524 -4.52 12.03 0.61
CA ALA A 524 -3.47 13.03 0.70
C ALA A 524 -2.98 13.23 2.14
N GLY A 525 -1.66 13.19 2.34
CA GLY A 525 -1.02 13.49 3.62
C GLY A 525 -1.14 12.40 4.71
N ARG A 526 -1.52 11.18 4.32
CA ARG A 526 -1.60 10.04 5.25
C ARG A 526 -0.24 9.65 5.82
N GLY A 527 -0.21 9.23 7.09
CA GLY A 527 1.00 8.76 7.76
C GLY A 527 1.97 9.87 8.17
N VAL A 528 1.59 11.14 8.02
CA VAL A 528 2.33 12.31 8.49
C VAL A 528 1.67 12.80 9.78
N ASP A 529 2.45 13.15 10.81
CA ASP A 529 1.93 13.70 12.07
C ASP A 529 1.71 15.23 11.98
N ILE A 530 0.60 15.74 12.55
CA ILE A 530 0.31 17.18 12.65
C ILE A 530 0.75 17.63 14.03
N ILE A 531 1.82 18.42 14.04
CA ILE A 531 2.39 18.97 15.26
C ILE A 531 1.81 20.37 15.47
N PHE A 532 1.28 20.63 16.66
CA PHE A 532 0.83 21.96 17.03
C PHE A 532 2.02 22.93 17.04
N GLY A 533 1.85 24.08 16.38
CA GLY A 533 2.96 25.01 16.09
C GLY A 533 3.68 24.74 14.77
N GLY A 534 3.35 23.65 14.06
CA GLY A 534 3.98 23.25 12.79
C GLY A 534 5.29 22.48 13.00
N ASN A 535 6.07 22.36 11.92
CA ASN A 535 7.39 21.73 11.93
C ASN A 535 8.46 22.70 11.38
N PRO A 536 9.57 23.00 12.09
CA PRO A 536 9.86 22.61 13.47
C PRO A 536 8.80 23.15 14.45
N PRO A 537 8.59 22.46 15.59
CA PRO A 537 7.59 22.86 16.57
C PRO A 537 7.92 24.24 17.17
N ASP A 538 7.04 25.21 16.94
CA ASP A 538 7.03 26.48 17.66
C ASP A 538 6.18 26.34 18.93
N GLU A 539 6.82 26.33 20.11
CA GLU A 539 6.11 26.18 21.39
C GLU A 539 5.10 27.30 21.66
N LYS A 540 5.41 28.54 21.28
CA LYS A 540 4.49 29.68 21.49
C LYS A 540 3.26 29.53 20.59
N GLY A 541 3.49 29.18 19.31
CA GLY A 541 2.42 28.85 18.39
C GLY A 541 1.60 27.64 18.85
N ALA A 542 2.26 26.61 19.40
CA ALA A 542 1.62 25.42 19.91
C ALA A 542 0.70 25.72 21.10
N GLU A 543 1.09 26.58 22.04
CA GLU A 543 0.25 27.01 23.16
C GLU A 543 -1.02 27.71 22.69
N VAL A 544 -0.90 28.63 21.75
CA VAL A 544 -2.06 29.32 21.16
C VAL A 544 -3.02 28.32 20.50
N VAL A 545 -2.47 27.32 19.80
CA VAL A 545 -3.28 26.25 19.18
C VAL A 545 -3.89 25.32 20.23
N ARG A 546 -3.23 25.08 21.37
CA ARG A 546 -3.79 24.28 22.47
C ARG A 546 -4.99 24.97 23.13
N GLU A 547 -4.93 26.30 23.29
CA GLU A 547 -6.03 27.09 23.83
C GLU A 547 -7.21 27.21 22.85
N ALA A 548 -6.92 27.51 21.58
CA ALA A 548 -7.93 27.63 20.53
C ALA A 548 -8.53 26.26 20.13
N GLY A 549 -7.76 25.18 20.32
CA GLY A 549 -8.02 23.84 19.84
C GLY A 549 -7.69 23.66 18.35
N PHE A 550 -7.59 22.42 17.90
CA PHE A 550 -7.52 22.05 16.48
C PHE A 550 -8.87 21.52 16.00
N CYS A 551 -9.30 21.91 14.80
CA CYS A 551 -10.59 21.49 14.25
C CYS A 551 -10.42 20.71 12.95
N ALA A 552 -11.12 19.59 12.82
CA ALA A 552 -11.25 18.85 11.57
C ALA A 552 -12.73 18.82 11.15
N PHE A 553 -13.01 19.07 9.86
CA PHE A 553 -14.33 18.80 9.26
C PHE A 553 -14.23 17.62 8.30
N LEU A 554 -15.20 16.73 8.40
CA LEU A 554 -15.34 15.55 7.56
C LEU A 554 -16.62 15.65 6.76
N LEU A 555 -16.47 15.68 5.44
CA LEU A 555 -17.59 15.67 4.51
C LEU A 555 -18.05 14.22 4.25
N PRO A 556 -19.29 14.00 3.77
CA PRO A 556 -19.82 12.65 3.56
C PRO A 556 -18.94 11.82 2.61
N ASN A 557 -18.83 10.51 2.87
CA ASN A 557 -17.98 9.55 2.16
C ASN A 557 -16.46 9.84 2.26
N VAL A 558 -16.08 10.75 3.13
CA VAL A 558 -14.75 10.75 3.75
C VAL A 558 -14.86 9.76 4.89
N SER A 559 -14.04 8.71 4.85
CA SER A 559 -14.08 7.75 5.94
C SER A 559 -13.72 8.48 7.25
N ARG A 560 -14.50 8.29 8.32
CA ARG A 560 -14.12 8.77 9.67
C ARG A 560 -12.71 8.28 10.07
N ILE A 561 -12.33 7.16 9.46
CA ILE A 561 -11.04 6.47 9.41
C ILE A 561 -9.86 7.38 9.00
N LEU A 562 -10.05 8.31 8.04
CA LEU A 562 -8.96 9.11 7.49
C LEU A 562 -8.50 10.29 8.35
N TRP A 563 -9.28 10.66 9.37
CA TRP A 563 -9.10 11.94 10.07
C TRP A 563 -9.46 11.90 11.55
N GLY A 564 -10.09 10.84 12.04
CA GLY A 564 -10.22 10.54 13.47
C GLY A 564 -8.91 10.11 14.12
N GLY A 565 -7.79 10.18 13.38
CA GLY A 565 -6.49 9.70 13.83
C GLY A 565 -5.66 10.69 14.64
N TRP A 566 -5.74 12.00 14.40
CA TRP A 566 -4.72 12.95 14.88
C TRP A 566 -4.63 13.05 16.42
N VAL A 567 -3.67 12.33 17.03
CA VAL A 567 -3.25 12.58 18.42
C VAL A 567 -2.28 13.74 18.44
N CYS A 568 -2.72 14.81 19.09
CA CYS A 568 -1.96 16.04 19.25
C CYS A 568 -0.90 15.83 20.33
N ARG A 569 0.38 15.84 19.97
CA ARG A 569 1.47 15.68 20.95
C ARG A 569 1.55 16.90 21.87
N ARG A 570 1.49 16.62 23.17
CA ARG A 570 1.99 17.48 24.24
C ARG A 570 3.50 17.23 24.34
N MET A 571 4.35 18.10 23.82
CA MET A 571 5.74 18.11 24.26
C MET A 571 5.74 18.68 25.68
N ASN A 572 6.03 17.85 26.67
CA ASN A 572 6.48 18.32 27.97
C ASN A 572 7.56 17.34 28.47
N PRO A 573 8.85 17.71 28.53
CA PRO A 573 9.93 16.79 28.90
C PRO A 573 9.99 16.48 30.41
N LEU A 574 9.12 17.04 31.24
CA LEU A 574 9.27 17.02 32.70
C LEU A 574 7.96 16.65 33.40
N ARG A 575 7.76 15.36 33.64
CA ARG A 575 7.09 14.76 34.82
C ARG A 575 7.08 13.24 34.68
N GLN A 576 8.23 12.62 34.91
CA GLN A 576 8.27 11.24 35.40
C GLN A 576 7.91 11.28 36.90
N ASN A 577 7.18 10.27 37.37
CA ASN A 577 6.63 10.07 38.71
C ASN A 577 5.27 10.73 38.97
N LEU A 578 4.19 9.97 38.71
CA LEU A 578 2.97 9.92 39.53
C LEU A 578 1.98 8.91 38.90
N PHE A 579 2.23 7.61 39.09
CA PHE A 579 1.19 6.58 39.16
C PHE A 579 1.75 5.42 40.02
N ARG A 580 1.79 5.65 41.33
CA ARG A 580 1.64 4.61 42.35
C ARG A 580 0.37 4.96 43.11
N ASN A 581 -0.50 3.97 43.27
CA ASN A 581 -1.81 3.97 43.96
C ASN A 581 -3.02 4.27 43.07
N GLN A 582 -3.56 3.23 42.43
CA GLN A 582 -4.84 2.62 42.82
C GLN A 582 -4.93 1.20 42.27
#